data_AF-A0A7S2HGM2-F1
#
_entry.id   AF-A0A7S2HGM2-F1
#
_cell.length_a   1.000
_cell.length_b   1.000
_cell.length_c   1.000
_cell.angle_alpha   90.00
_cell.angle_beta   90.00
_cell.angle_gamma   90.00
#
_symmetry.space_group_name_H-M   'P 1'
#
loop_
_entity.id
_entity.type
_entity.pdbx_description
1 polymer ?
#
loop_
_entity_poly.entity_id
_entity_poly.type
_entity_poly.pdbx_seq_one_letter_code
_entity_poly.pdbx_strand_id
1 'polypeptide(L)'
;MASKAAIEAVRKEVFGHLPVLNIRTGHQVLKKPVVGPYLAKYYMEPMEKSARKAWRTFGYMPPYTTEQQERRLLKNEKLRQKGKGPPKKGAGKRATKGK
;
A
#
# COMPACT_ATOMS: atom_id res chain seq x y z
N MET A 1 -38.28 -43.93 -3.83
CA MET A 1 -37.37 -42.83 -4.22
C MET A 1 -37.87 -41.56 -3.54
N ALA A 2 -37.00 -40.78 -2.89
CA ALA A 2 -37.38 -39.50 -2.29
C ALA A 2 -37.83 -38.51 -3.37
N SER A 3 -38.77 -37.62 -3.04
CA SER A 3 -39.25 -36.59 -3.98
C SER A 3 -38.15 -35.56 -4.25
N LYS A 4 -38.15 -34.97 -5.45
CA LYS A 4 -37.16 -33.93 -5.84
C LYS A 4 -37.16 -32.75 -4.86
N ALA A 5 -38.33 -32.34 -4.38
CA ALA A 5 -38.48 -31.27 -3.40
C ALA A 5 -37.87 -31.62 -2.04
N ALA A 6 -38.02 -32.87 -1.58
CA ALA A 6 -37.38 -33.33 -0.33
C ALA A 6 -35.86 -33.32 -0.45
N ILE A 7 -35.33 -33.72 -1.61
CA ILE A 7 -33.88 -33.70 -1.87
C ILE A 7 -33.35 -32.26 -1.89
N GLU A 8 -34.08 -31.32 -2.50
CA GLU A 8 -33.69 -29.89 -2.50
C GLU A 8 -33.76 -29.25 -1.11
N ALA A 9 -34.77 -29.61 -0.31
CA ALA A 9 -34.90 -29.15 1.07
C ALA A 9 -33.69 -29.60 1.92
N VAL A 10 -33.34 -30.89 1.85
CA VAL A 10 -32.16 -31.45 2.53
C VAL A 10 -30.87 -30.79 2.01
N ARG A 11 -30.74 -30.55 0.70
CA ARG A 11 -29.56 -29.88 0.13
C ARG A 11 -29.39 -28.44 0.65
N LYS A 12 -30.49 -27.71 0.81
CA LYS A 12 -30.48 -26.36 1.39
C LYS A 12 -30.08 -26.41 2.87
N GLU A 13 -30.64 -27.33 3.63
CA GLU A 13 -30.39 -27.49 5.07
C GLU A 13 -28.95 -27.92 5.36
N VAL A 14 -28.47 -28.97 4.68
CA VAL A 14 -27.15 -29.56 4.95
C VAL A 14 -26.02 -28.68 4.42
N PHE A 15 -26.16 -28.10 3.22
CA PHE A 15 -25.07 -27.42 2.53
C PHE A 15 -25.28 -25.91 2.36
N GLY A 16 -26.35 -25.34 2.91
CA GLY A 16 -26.65 -23.92 2.79
C GLY A 16 -26.93 -23.46 1.35
N HIS A 17 -27.36 -24.37 0.45
CA HIS A 17 -27.65 -24.00 -0.94
C HIS A 17 -28.88 -23.09 -1.02
N LEU A 18 -28.76 -22.00 -1.77
CA LEU A 18 -29.91 -21.14 -2.06
C LEU A 18 -30.86 -21.79 -3.09
N PRO A 19 -32.18 -21.55 -2.97
CA PRO A 19 -33.15 -22.03 -3.94
C PRO A 19 -32.94 -21.38 -5.31
N VAL A 20 -33.29 -22.11 -6.37
CA VAL A 20 -33.29 -21.59 -7.74
C VAL A 20 -34.54 -20.72 -7.91
N LEU A 21 -34.34 -19.41 -7.81
CA LEU A 21 -35.37 -18.43 -8.08
C LEU A 21 -35.08 -17.79 -9.45
N ASN A 22 -36.08 -17.69 -10.32
CA ASN A 22 -35.97 -17.02 -11.63
C ASN A 22 -35.96 -15.48 -11.51
N ILE A 23 -35.32 -14.96 -10.45
CA ILE A 23 -35.20 -13.54 -10.16
C ILE A 23 -33.74 -13.19 -9.84
N ARG A 24 -33.36 -11.93 -10.07
CA ARG A 24 -32.02 -11.43 -9.77
C ARG A 24 -31.89 -11.16 -8.27
N THR A 25 -31.35 -12.12 -7.53
CA THR A 25 -31.14 -12.03 -6.07
C THR A 25 -29.82 -11.37 -5.65
N GLY A 26 -28.92 -11.05 -6.60
CA GLY A 26 -27.59 -10.53 -6.29
C GLY A 26 -26.59 -11.58 -5.78
N HIS A 27 -26.99 -12.85 -5.64
CA HIS A 27 -26.12 -13.94 -5.17
C HIS A 27 -24.83 -14.10 -5.99
N GLN A 28 -24.87 -13.84 -7.31
CA GLN A 28 -23.66 -13.86 -8.14
C GLN A 28 -22.65 -12.77 -7.76
N VAL A 29 -23.10 -11.63 -7.21
CA VAL A 29 -22.22 -10.57 -6.72
C VAL A 29 -21.56 -11.00 -5.41
N LEU A 30 -22.34 -11.57 -4.49
CA LEU A 30 -21.84 -12.07 -3.20
C LEU A 30 -20.85 -13.23 -3.36
N LYS A 31 -20.98 -14.02 -4.43
CA LYS A 31 -20.02 -15.08 -4.78
C LYS A 31 -18.66 -14.57 -5.22
N LYS A 32 -18.55 -13.31 -5.65
CA LYS A 32 -17.28 -12.77 -6.14
C LYS A 32 -16.33 -12.61 -4.95
N PRO A 33 -15.08 -13.11 -5.03
CA PRO A 33 -14.11 -12.90 -3.97
C PRO A 33 -13.75 -11.41 -3.86
N VAL A 34 -13.43 -10.97 -2.65
CA VAL A 34 -12.99 -9.60 -2.39
C VAL A 34 -11.57 -9.41 -2.96
N VAL A 35 -11.46 -8.62 -4.02
CA VAL A 35 -10.18 -8.34 -4.69
C VAL A 35 -9.42 -7.14 -4.11
N GLY A 36 -10.05 -6.35 -3.25
CA GLY A 36 -9.49 -5.12 -2.67
C GLY A 36 -8.10 -5.27 -2.06
N PRO A 37 -7.84 -6.28 -1.20
CA PRO A 37 -6.52 -6.50 -0.62
C PRO A 37 -5.41 -6.80 -1.64
N TYR A 38 -5.75 -7.47 -2.75
CA TYR A 38 -4.80 -7.76 -3.82
C TYR A 38 -4.48 -6.50 -4.63
N LEU A 39 -5.50 -5.69 -4.92
CA LEU A 39 -5.34 -4.41 -5.61
C LEU A 39 -4.54 -3.40 -4.78
N ALA A 40 -4.77 -3.36 -3.47
CA ALA A 40 -4.03 -2.49 -2.56
C ALA A 40 -2.53 -2.83 -2.50
N LYS A 41 -2.17 -4.09 -2.75
CA LYS A 41 -0.79 -4.61 -2.76
C LYS A 41 -0.22 -4.78 -4.17
N TYR A 42 -0.80 -4.08 -5.16
CA TYR A 42 -0.35 -4.20 -6.55
C TYR A 42 1.13 -3.83 -6.72
N TYR A 43 1.59 -2.77 -6.05
CA TYR A 43 3.00 -2.43 -5.97
C TYR A 43 3.59 -2.93 -4.65
N MET A 44 4.77 -3.54 -4.74
CA MET A 44 5.51 -3.97 -3.56
C MET A 44 6.02 -2.74 -2.79
N GLU A 45 5.80 -2.75 -1.48
CA GLU A 45 6.36 -1.72 -0.60
C GLU A 45 7.89 -1.87 -0.52
N PRO A 46 8.66 -0.79 -0.74
CA PRO A 46 10.12 -0.84 -0.62
C PRO A 46 10.57 -1.13 0.81
N MET A 47 11.54 -2.04 0.98
CA MET A 47 12.05 -2.47 2.29
C MET A 47 12.70 -1.32 3.07
N GLU A 48 13.26 -0.33 2.38
CA GLU A 48 13.96 0.83 2.93
C GLU A 48 13.07 1.62 3.91
N LYS A 49 11.76 1.63 3.68
CA LYS A 49 10.79 2.32 4.54
C LYS A 49 10.70 1.64 5.90
N SER A 50 10.58 0.31 5.90
CA SER A 50 10.53 -0.50 7.11
C SER A 50 11.86 -0.51 7.85
N ALA A 51 12.99 -0.66 7.14
CA ALA A 51 14.32 -0.65 7.74
C ALA A 51 14.65 0.69 8.41
N ARG A 52 14.32 1.83 7.77
CA ARG A 52 14.48 3.16 8.39
C ARG A 52 13.58 3.37 9.59
N LYS A 53 12.35 2.86 9.55
CA LYS A 53 11.44 2.92 10.70
C LYS A 53 12.00 2.12 11.87
N ALA A 54 12.44 0.89 11.61
CA ALA A 54 13.03 0.03 12.62
C ALA A 54 14.26 0.68 13.28
N TRP A 55 15.21 1.21 12.49
CA TRP A 55 16.35 1.94 13.03
C TRP A 55 15.95 3.14 13.91
N ARG A 56 14.97 3.94 13.50
CA ARG A 56 14.52 5.11 14.27
C ARG A 56 13.76 4.75 15.55
N THR A 57 13.04 3.64 15.53
CA THR A 57 12.19 3.19 16.65
C THR A 57 12.98 2.36 17.65
N PHE A 58 13.89 1.52 17.19
CA PHE A 58 14.65 0.59 18.01
C PHE A 58 16.10 1.07 18.10
N GLY A 59 16.47 1.67 19.24
CA GLY A 59 17.78 2.31 19.45
C GLY A 59 19.00 1.39 19.40
N TYR A 60 18.80 0.06 19.34
CA TYR A 60 19.87 -0.93 19.19
C TYR A 60 20.10 -1.36 17.73
N MET A 61 19.23 -0.96 16.79
CA MET A 61 19.43 -1.29 15.38
C MET A 61 20.48 -0.36 14.73
N PRO A 62 21.32 -0.89 13.83
CA PRO A 62 22.27 -0.07 13.11
C PRO A 62 21.57 0.94 12.19
N PRO A 63 22.18 2.11 11.94
CA PRO A 63 21.69 3.06 10.96
C PRO A 63 21.49 2.44 9.58
N TYR A 64 20.28 2.58 9.04
CA TYR A 64 19.99 2.16 7.68
C TYR A 64 20.08 3.34 6.72
N THR A 65 20.97 3.21 5.72
CA THR A 65 21.06 4.10 4.57
C THR A 65 21.42 3.29 3.33
N THR A 66 21.12 3.83 2.16
CA THR A 66 21.52 3.24 0.88
C THR A 66 22.71 4.02 0.34
N GLU A 67 23.55 3.36 -0.44
CA GLU A 67 24.71 4.00 -1.09
C GLU A 67 24.29 5.24 -1.91
N GLN A 68 23.14 5.18 -2.59
CA GLN A 68 22.60 6.30 -3.35
C GLN A 68 22.27 7.51 -2.45
N GLN A 69 21.71 7.27 -1.26
CA GLN A 69 21.42 8.33 -0.29
C GLN A 69 22.72 8.91 0.28
N GLU A 70 23.71 8.08 0.60
CA GLU A 70 25.02 8.54 1.08
C GLU A 70 25.72 9.41 0.04
N ARG A 71 25.79 8.94 -1.22
CA ARG A 71 26.34 9.73 -2.34
C ARG A 71 25.61 11.05 -2.52
N ARG A 72 24.28 11.06 -2.40
CA ARG A 72 23.46 12.28 -2.47
C ARG A 72 23.80 13.27 -1.34
N LEU A 73 23.95 12.78 -0.11
CA LEU A 73 24.29 13.61 1.05
C LEU A 73 25.69 14.21 0.90
N LEU A 74 26.68 13.40 0.52
CA LEU A 74 28.05 13.85 0.27
C LEU A 74 28.12 14.90 -0.84
N LYS A 75 27.36 14.71 -1.93
CA LYS A 75 27.26 15.71 -3.00
C LYS A 75 26.69 17.03 -2.50
N ASN A 76 25.63 16.98 -1.69
CA ASN A 76 25.00 18.18 -1.14
C ASN A 76 25.96 18.93 -0.20
N GLU A 77 26.73 18.22 0.62
CA GLU A 77 27.72 18.81 1.50
C GLU A 77 28.81 19.54 0.71
N LYS A 78 29.38 18.89 -0.33
CA LYS A 78 30.35 19.52 -1.24
C LYS A 78 29.80 20.77 -1.92
N LEU A 79 28.51 20.78 -2.29
CA LEU A 79 27.87 21.96 -2.89
C LEU A 79 27.69 23.09 -1.87
N ARG A 80 27.32 22.77 -0.63
CA ARG A 80 27.20 23.75 0.46
C ARG A 80 28.54 24.39 0.79
N GLN A 81 29.61 23.62 0.86
CA GLN A 81 30.98 24.13 1.06
C GLN A 81 31.40 25.12 -0.04
N LYS A 82 30.93 24.90 -1.28
CA LYS A 82 31.18 25.81 -2.43
C LYS A 82 30.24 27.02 -2.49
N GLY A 83 29.33 27.21 -1.52
CA GLY A 83 28.27 28.23 -1.59
C GLY A 83 27.21 27.98 -2.67
N LYS A 84 27.22 26.80 -3.30
CA LYS A 84 26.27 26.36 -4.35
C LYS A 84 25.23 25.38 -3.81
N GLY A 85 25.06 25.35 -2.49
CA GLY A 85 24.02 24.56 -1.84
C GLY A 85 22.63 25.09 -2.18
N PRO A 86 21.58 24.26 -2.05
CA PRO A 86 20.22 24.74 -2.22
C PRO A 86 19.91 25.86 -1.21
N PRO A 87 19.29 26.98 -1.63
CA PRO A 87 18.93 28.06 -0.73
C PRO A 87 17.85 27.61 0.26
N LYS A 88 17.71 28.34 1.37
CA LYS A 88 16.58 28.14 2.29
C LYS A 88 15.27 28.33 1.54
N LYS A 89 14.27 27.48 1.83
CA LYS A 89 12.90 27.62 1.28
C LYS A 89 12.42 29.07 1.49
N GLY A 90 11.99 29.72 0.40
CA GLY A 90 11.57 31.13 0.43
C GLY A 90 12.67 32.16 0.19
N ALA A 91 13.96 31.81 0.32
CA ALA A 91 15.11 32.68 0.05
C ALA A 91 15.71 32.47 -1.36
N GLY A 92 14.88 32.07 -2.32
CA GLY A 92 15.30 31.88 -3.70
C GLY A 92 15.55 33.20 -4.43
N LYS A 93 16.03 33.13 -5.68
CA LYS A 93 16.38 34.32 -6.49
C LYS A 93 15.26 35.36 -6.63
N ARG A 94 13.99 34.94 -6.54
CA ARG A 94 12.82 35.84 -6.61
C ARG A 94 12.50 36.53 -5.29
N ALA A 95 13.01 36.03 -4.16
CA ALA A 95 12.74 36.60 -2.84
C ALA A 95 13.27 38.04 -2.70
N THR A 96 14.33 38.36 -3.44
CA THR A 96 14.96 39.68 -3.46
C THR A 96 14.49 40.56 -4.61
N LYS A 97 13.61 40.08 -5.50
CA LYS A 97 13.13 40.85 -6.67
C LYS A 97 11.95 41.78 -6.38
N GLY A 98 11.32 41.65 -5.21
CA GLY A 98 10.18 42.49 -4.80
C GLY A 98 10.43 43.31 -3.53
N LYS A 99 11.69 43.34 -3.06
CA LYS A 99 12.20 44.41 -2.19
C LYS A 99 12.80 45.47 -3.09
#